data_AF-A0A5C7Y7J5-F1
#
_entry.id   AF-A0A5C7Y7J5-F1
#
_cell.length_a   1.000
_cell.length_b   1.000
_cell.length_c   1.000
_cell.angle_alpha   90.00
_cell.angle_beta   90.00
_cell.angle_gamma   90.00
#
_symmetry.space_group_name_H-M   'P 1'
#
loop_
_entity.id
_entity.type
_entity.pdbx_description
1 polymer ?
#
loop_
_entity_poly.entity_id
_entity_poly.type
_entity_poly.pdbx_seq_one_letter_code
_entity_poly.pdbx_strand_id
1 'polypeptide(L)'
;MKNPVPLAIIGLGSLTMLVAAFLPYVEPGRLGTVDGNTVIQSADGWRLILAAVATFICAYRADSGGKRDRVIALFMPWLGILHLVQLWLNARTVYPTGTHGMDAPGTAASLGIGFYLAAVGVTLAVGGTTLMWEATKPQAANVIDDELWDDDDEPSPQPTH
;
A
#
# COMPACT_ATOMS: atom_id res chain seq x y z
N MET A 1 -5.74 8.69 -16.81
CA MET A 1 -5.72 9.96 -16.01
C MET A 1 -4.90 11.03 -16.73
N LYS A 2 -5.08 12.32 -16.40
CA LYS A 2 -4.21 13.42 -16.87
C LYS A 2 -2.84 13.47 -16.16
N ASN A 3 -2.66 12.71 -15.07
CA ASN A 3 -1.41 12.66 -14.29
C ASN A 3 -0.94 11.20 -14.10
N PRO A 4 0.22 10.79 -14.67
CA PRO A 4 0.75 9.43 -14.57
C PRO A 4 1.49 9.14 -13.25
N VAL A 5 1.77 10.16 -12.44
CA VAL A 5 2.60 10.05 -11.23
C VAL A 5 2.06 9.04 -10.21
N PRO A 6 0.75 9.02 -9.85
CA PRO A 6 0.24 8.05 -8.88
C PRO A 6 0.42 6.60 -9.34
N LEU A 7 0.18 6.32 -10.62
CA LEU A 7 0.35 4.98 -11.19
C LEU A 7 1.82 4.55 -11.17
N ALA A 8 2.75 5.47 -11.45
CA ALA A 8 4.18 5.19 -11.38
C ALA A 8 4.64 4.86 -9.95
N ILE A 9 4.14 5.60 -8.94
CA ILE A 9 4.44 5.34 -7.53
C ILE A 9 3.90 3.97 -7.10
N ILE A 10 2.66 3.64 -7.49
CA ILE A 10 2.07 2.32 -7.20
C ILE A 10 2.89 1.22 -7.88
N GLY A 11 3.27 1.40 -9.14
CA GLY A 11 4.10 0.45 -9.88
C GLY A 11 5.45 0.22 -9.22
N LEU A 12 6.11 1.29 -8.77
CA LEU A 12 7.37 1.20 -8.02
C LEU A 12 7.16 0.44 -6.71
N GLY A 13 6.11 0.78 -5.94
CA GLY A 13 5.78 0.08 -4.69
C GLY A 13 5.53 -1.42 -4.89
N SER A 14 4.73 -1.78 -5.89
CA SER A 14 4.47 -3.18 -6.26
C SER A 14 5.74 -3.91 -6.70
N LEU A 15 6.62 -3.27 -7.47
CA LEU A 15 7.90 -3.86 -7.87
C LEU A 15 8.80 -4.08 -6.65
N THR A 16 8.87 -3.11 -5.75
CA THR A 16 9.64 -3.20 -4.51
C THR A 16 9.14 -4.35 -3.62
N MET A 17 7.81 -4.51 -3.47
CA MET A 17 7.22 -5.66 -2.77
C MET A 17 7.59 -6.99 -3.41
N LEU A 18 7.53 -7.06 -4.75
CA LEU A 18 7.85 -8.28 -5.50
C LEU A 18 9.31 -8.68 -5.27
N VAL A 19 10.24 -7.73 -5.36
CA VAL A 19 11.66 -7.96 -5.08
C VAL A 19 11.85 -8.41 -3.64
N ALA A 20 11.22 -7.71 -2.69
CA ALA A 20 11.31 -8.03 -1.27
C ALA A 20 10.87 -9.46 -0.92
N ALA A 21 9.93 -10.04 -1.68
CA ALA A 21 9.49 -11.41 -1.50
C ALA A 21 10.65 -12.43 -1.61
N PHE A 22 11.69 -12.12 -2.40
CA PHE A 22 12.84 -12.99 -2.60
C PHE A 22 14.03 -12.67 -1.68
N LEU A 23 13.91 -11.63 -0.85
CA LEU A 23 14.98 -11.23 0.07
C LEU A 23 14.82 -11.88 1.45
N PRO A 24 15.93 -11.98 2.22
CA PRO A 24 15.88 -12.49 3.57
C PRO A 24 15.07 -11.57 4.49
N TYR A 25 14.12 -12.14 5.25
CA TYR A 25 13.25 -11.39 6.16
C TYR A 25 13.81 -11.31 7.59
N VAL A 26 14.77 -12.17 7.93
CA VAL A 26 15.52 -12.14 9.19
C VAL A 26 17.02 -12.10 8.91
N GLU A 27 17.76 -11.40 9.77
CA GLU A 27 19.21 -11.39 9.74
C GLU A 27 19.77 -12.57 10.55
N PRO A 28 20.66 -13.40 9.98
CA PRO A 28 21.32 -14.46 10.72
C PRO A 28 22.26 -13.82 11.73
N GLY A 29 21.85 -13.77 13.00
CA GLY A 29 22.66 -13.21 14.09
C GLY A 29 23.87 -14.09 14.42
N ARG A 30 23.87 -14.73 15.58
CA ARG A 30 24.93 -15.71 15.96
C ARG A 30 24.79 -17.07 15.28
N LEU A 31 23.64 -17.35 14.67
CA LEU A 31 23.37 -18.57 13.93
C LEU A 31 23.83 -18.34 12.48
N GLY A 32 24.83 -19.11 12.02
CA GLY A 32 25.46 -18.91 10.71
C GLY A 32 24.51 -19.06 9.51
N THR A 33 23.36 -19.72 9.71
CA THR A 33 22.34 -19.91 8.68
C THR A 33 20.98 -20.08 9.32
N VAL A 34 19.96 -19.40 8.78
CA VAL A 34 18.54 -19.60 9.14
C VAL A 34 17.88 -20.31 7.97
N ASP A 35 17.34 -21.50 8.19
CA ASP A 35 16.59 -22.22 7.16
C ASP A 35 15.28 -21.48 6.83
N GLY A 36 14.93 -21.40 5.54
CA GLY A 36 13.68 -20.76 5.11
C GLY A 36 13.63 -19.25 5.34
N ASN A 37 14.77 -18.56 5.22
CA ASN A 37 14.91 -17.15 5.61
C ASN A 37 14.37 -16.14 4.61
N THR A 38 14.01 -16.54 3.38
CA THR A 38 13.41 -15.60 2.42
C THR A 38 11.93 -15.38 2.74
N VAL A 39 11.40 -14.18 2.46
CA VAL A 39 9.98 -13.89 2.70
C VAL A 39 9.08 -14.94 2.02
N ILE A 40 9.40 -15.35 0.78
CA ILE A 40 8.65 -16.36 0.03
C ILE A 40 8.67 -17.77 0.66
N GLN A 41 9.72 -18.10 1.41
CA GLN A 41 9.85 -19.37 2.12
C GLN A 41 9.18 -19.36 3.50
N SER A 42 8.94 -18.18 4.07
CA SER A 42 7.92 -18.07 5.11
C SER A 42 6.60 -18.52 4.49
N ALA A 43 5.84 -19.40 5.16
CA ALA A 43 4.68 -20.13 4.60
C ALA A 43 3.61 -19.25 3.92
N ASP A 44 3.70 -17.93 4.07
CA ASP A 44 2.77 -16.93 3.57
C ASP A 44 3.37 -15.89 2.60
N GLY A 45 4.64 -15.99 2.17
CA GLY A 45 5.26 -14.94 1.33
C GLY A 45 4.64 -14.77 -0.06
N TRP A 46 3.90 -15.76 -0.54
CA TRP A 46 3.05 -15.64 -1.74
C TRP A 46 1.96 -14.57 -1.59
N ARG A 47 1.52 -14.26 -0.37
CA ARG A 47 0.54 -13.20 -0.09
C ARG A 47 1.09 -11.82 -0.44
N LEU A 48 2.39 -11.58 -0.22
CA LEU A 48 3.03 -10.32 -0.60
C LEU A 48 3.05 -10.14 -2.12
N ILE A 49 3.34 -11.22 -2.86
CA ILE A 49 3.32 -11.24 -4.32
C ILE A 49 1.90 -10.97 -4.84
N LEU A 50 0.90 -11.66 -4.30
CA LEU A 50 -0.49 -11.42 -4.68
C LEU A 50 -0.95 -10.00 -4.36
N ALA A 51 -0.56 -9.45 -3.20
CA ALA A 51 -0.87 -8.07 -2.84
C ALA A 51 -0.24 -7.09 -3.84
N ALA A 52 1.02 -7.30 -4.23
CA ALA A 52 1.71 -6.47 -5.21
C ALA A 52 1.02 -6.48 -6.58
N VAL A 53 0.72 -7.68 -7.09
CA VAL A 53 0.08 -7.88 -8.40
C VAL A 53 -1.35 -7.35 -8.40
N ALA A 54 -2.14 -7.68 -7.38
CA ALA A 54 -3.53 -7.24 -7.29
C ALA A 54 -3.63 -5.72 -7.14
N THR A 55 -2.76 -5.10 -6.33
CA THR A 55 -2.71 -3.65 -6.19
C THR A 55 -2.43 -2.97 -7.54
N PHE A 56 -1.44 -3.47 -8.28
CA PHE A 56 -1.09 -2.90 -9.58
C PHE A 56 -2.22 -3.05 -10.62
N ILE A 57 -2.82 -4.25 -10.72
CA ILE A 57 -3.93 -4.50 -11.64
C ILE A 57 -5.15 -3.64 -11.29
N CYS A 58 -5.50 -3.55 -10.00
CA CYS A 58 -6.62 -2.73 -9.57
C CYS A 58 -6.36 -1.24 -9.83
N ALA A 59 -5.14 -0.75 -9.59
CA ALA A 59 -4.75 0.63 -9.90
C ALA A 59 -4.81 0.93 -11.40
N TYR A 60 -4.35 -0.02 -12.24
CA TYR A 60 -4.43 0.11 -13.69
C TYR A 60 -5.90 0.13 -14.18
N ARG A 61 -6.76 -0.73 -13.65
CA ARG A 61 -8.20 -0.74 -13.99
C ARG A 61 -8.95 0.48 -13.45
N ALA A 62 -8.54 0.98 -12.28
CA ALA A 62 -9.05 2.22 -11.69
C ALA A 62 -8.74 3.44 -12.57
N ASP A 63 -7.58 3.45 -13.24
CA ASP A 63 -7.20 4.48 -14.23
C ASP A 63 -8.13 4.46 -15.45
N SER A 64 -8.54 3.27 -15.91
CA SER A 64 -9.47 3.08 -17.03
C SER A 64 -10.94 3.42 -16.74
N GLY A 65 -11.27 3.91 -15.53
CA GLY A 65 -12.60 4.47 -15.20
C GLY A 65 -13.50 3.62 -14.30
N GLY A 66 -13.03 2.49 -13.78
CA GLY A 66 -13.81 1.66 -12.86
C GLY A 66 -13.94 2.26 -11.46
N LYS A 67 -15.10 2.82 -11.08
CA LYS A 67 -15.36 3.31 -9.70
C LYS A 67 -15.19 2.21 -8.64
N ARG A 68 -15.62 0.98 -8.92
CA ARG A 68 -15.46 -0.17 -8.01
C ARG A 68 -13.99 -0.56 -7.85
N ASP A 69 -13.24 -0.53 -8.94
CA ASP A 69 -11.82 -0.92 -8.96
C ASP A 69 -10.95 0.11 -8.22
N ARG A 70 -11.37 1.39 -8.14
CA ARG A 70 -10.74 2.43 -7.30
C ARG A 70 -10.84 2.13 -5.81
N VAL A 71 -12.03 1.72 -5.34
CA VAL A 71 -12.24 1.35 -3.94
C VAL A 71 -11.41 0.11 -3.61
N ILE A 72 -11.39 -0.88 -4.51
CA ILE A 72 -10.58 -2.10 -4.32
C ILE A 72 -9.08 -1.74 -4.30
N ALA A 73 -8.60 -0.88 -5.20
CA ALA A 73 -7.21 -0.43 -5.22
C ALA A 73 -6.80 0.30 -3.93
N LEU A 74 -7.71 1.03 -3.28
CA LEU A 74 -7.44 1.71 -2.01
C LEU A 74 -7.25 0.71 -0.85
N PHE A 75 -8.02 -0.38 -0.83
CA PHE A 75 -7.98 -1.37 0.25
C PHE A 75 -6.92 -2.46 0.03
N MET A 76 -6.50 -2.74 -1.21
CA MET A 76 -5.56 -3.83 -1.51
C MET A 76 -4.19 -3.72 -0.82
N PRO A 77 -3.55 -2.53 -0.72
CA PRO A 77 -2.29 -2.38 0.00
C PRO A 77 -2.36 -2.77 1.49
N TRP A 78 -3.55 -2.74 2.10
CA TRP A 78 -3.73 -3.14 3.51
C TRP A 78 -3.47 -4.62 3.75
N LEU A 79 -3.66 -5.47 2.73
CA LEU A 79 -3.24 -6.88 2.81
C LEU A 79 -1.73 -7.00 2.95
N GLY A 80 -0.97 -6.12 2.28
CA GLY A 80 0.49 -6.03 2.44
C GLY A 80 0.88 -5.60 3.85
N ILE A 81 0.19 -4.61 4.43
CA ILE A 81 0.38 -4.18 5.83
C ILE A 81 0.11 -5.36 6.79
N LEU A 82 -1.02 -6.04 6.64
CA LEU A 82 -1.39 -7.17 7.48
C LEU A 82 -0.32 -8.28 7.43
N HIS A 83 0.21 -8.56 6.25
CA HIS A 83 1.26 -9.55 6.08
C HIS A 83 2.58 -9.13 6.75
N LEU A 84 2.97 -7.85 6.65
CA LEU A 84 4.13 -7.32 7.37
C LEU A 84 3.97 -7.45 8.89
N VAL A 85 2.78 -7.16 9.43
CA VAL A 85 2.52 -7.32 10.86
C VAL A 85 2.66 -8.79 11.27
N GLN A 86 2.15 -9.72 10.47
CA GLN A 86 2.31 -11.16 10.72
C GLN A 86 3.78 -11.58 10.69
N LEU A 87 4.54 -11.16 9.68
CA LEU A 87 5.98 -11.41 9.58
C LEU A 87 6.72 -10.87 10.81
N TRP A 88 6.40 -9.65 11.24
CA TRP A 88 7.03 -9.04 12.41
C TRP A 88 6.73 -9.80 13.71
N LEU A 89 5.51 -10.29 13.89
CA LEU A 89 5.15 -11.11 15.05
C LEU A 89 5.88 -12.45 15.06
N ASN A 90 6.03 -13.08 13.89
CA ASN A 90 6.69 -14.38 13.73
C ASN A 90 8.23 -14.29 13.79
N ALA A 91 8.82 -13.15 13.42
CA ALA A 91 10.27 -12.94 13.42
C ALA A 91 10.89 -12.74 14.80
N ARG A 92 10.10 -12.68 15.89
CA ARG A 92 10.61 -12.34 17.24
C ARG A 92 11.57 -13.36 17.83
N THR A 93 11.44 -14.63 17.46
CA THR A 93 12.23 -15.72 18.05
C THR A 93 12.60 -16.72 16.97
N VAL A 94 13.90 -16.90 16.75
CA VAL A 94 14.43 -17.93 15.86
C VAL A 94 15.09 -19.02 16.68
N TYR A 95 14.74 -20.27 16.37
CA TYR A 95 15.31 -21.45 16.99
C TYR A 95 16.39 -22.04 16.07
N PRO A 96 17.49 -22.56 16.63
CA PRO A 96 18.50 -23.22 15.84
C PRO A 96 17.92 -24.48 15.18
N THR A 97 18.07 -24.60 13.85
CA THR A 97 17.85 -25.86 13.13
C THR A 97 19.18 -26.60 13.04
N GLY A 98 19.28 -27.77 13.69
CA GLY A 98 20.52 -28.55 13.78
C GLY A 98 20.54 -29.55 14.95
N THR A 99 21.72 -30.14 15.23
CA THR A 99 21.94 -31.22 16.22
C THR A 99 21.54 -30.92 17.67
N HIS A 100 21.15 -29.68 17.98
CA HIS A 100 20.74 -29.27 19.33
C HIS A 100 19.22 -29.26 19.56
N GLY A 101 18.40 -29.54 18.54
CA GLY A 101 16.94 -29.67 18.71
C GLY A 101 16.25 -28.38 19.16
N MET A 102 14.91 -28.40 19.21
CA MET A 102 14.08 -27.27 19.63
C MET A 102 14.26 -26.86 21.11
N ASP A 103 15.08 -27.61 21.87
CA ASP A 103 15.34 -27.41 23.29
C ASP A 103 16.40 -26.34 23.59
N ALA A 104 17.09 -25.84 22.57
CA ALA A 104 18.03 -24.73 22.71
C ALA A 104 17.29 -23.39 22.84
N PRO A 105 17.75 -22.46 23.70
CA PRO A 105 17.11 -21.16 23.88
C PRO A 105 17.09 -20.39 22.56
N GLY A 106 15.88 -20.04 22.10
CA GLY A 106 15.70 -19.23 20.91
C GLY A 106 16.40 -17.88 21.04
N THR A 107 16.98 -17.39 19.95
CA THR A 107 17.61 -16.07 19.89
C THR A 107 16.64 -15.05 19.31
N ALA A 108 16.63 -13.85 19.88
CA ALA A 108 15.93 -12.71 19.29
C ALA A 108 16.56 -12.40 17.93
N ALA A 109 15.75 -12.47 16.87
CA ALA A 109 16.18 -12.21 15.50
C ALA A 109 15.98 -10.74 15.13
N SER A 110 16.95 -10.19 14.39
CA SER A 110 16.80 -8.87 13.79
C SER A 110 16.08 -8.99 12.45
N LEU A 111 15.29 -7.97 12.10
CA LEU A 111 14.58 -7.92 10.82
C LEU A 111 15.59 -7.73 9.69
N GLY A 112 15.48 -8.56 8.66
CA GLY A 112 16.32 -8.50 7.47
C GLY A 112 15.88 -7.45 6.46
N ILE A 113 16.73 -7.23 5.47
CA ILE A 113 16.50 -6.26 4.38
C ILE A 113 15.18 -6.51 3.61
N GLY A 114 14.73 -7.76 3.50
CA GLY A 114 13.47 -8.11 2.85
C GLY A 114 12.26 -7.51 3.57
N PHE A 115 12.29 -7.43 4.91
CA PHE A 115 11.21 -6.80 5.67
C PHE A 115 11.15 -5.29 5.42
N TYR A 116 12.31 -4.61 5.51
CA TYR A 116 12.38 -3.17 5.29
C TYR A 116 12.01 -2.79 3.86
N LEU A 117 12.47 -3.55 2.88
CA LEU A 117 12.14 -3.32 1.48
C LEU A 117 10.64 -3.54 1.22
N ALA A 118 10.04 -4.59 1.80
CA ALA A 118 8.61 -4.82 1.72
C ALA A 118 7.81 -3.67 2.38
N ALA A 119 8.26 -3.15 3.53
CA ALA A 119 7.66 -2.00 4.19
C ALA A 119 7.67 -0.76 3.29
N VAL A 120 8.81 -0.45 2.66
CA VAL A 120 8.91 0.65 1.68
C VAL A 120 7.93 0.44 0.52
N GLY A 121 7.87 -0.78 -0.03
CA GLY A 121 6.94 -1.11 -1.11
C GLY A 121 5.47 -0.90 -0.72
N VAL A 122 5.07 -1.32 0.49
CA VAL A 122 3.73 -1.09 1.04
C VAL A 122 3.43 0.39 1.22
N THR A 123 4.35 1.16 1.80
CA THR A 123 4.16 2.60 1.98
C THR A 123 3.99 3.32 0.64
N LEU A 124 4.80 2.97 -0.36
CA LEU A 124 4.66 3.53 -1.72
C LEU A 124 3.32 3.17 -2.35
N ALA A 125 2.88 1.91 -2.22
CA ALA A 125 1.59 1.48 -2.75
C ALA A 125 0.41 2.23 -2.09
N VAL A 126 0.42 2.41 -0.77
CA VAL A 126 -0.59 3.19 -0.03
C VAL A 126 -0.56 4.65 -0.45
N GLY A 127 0.63 5.26 -0.51
CA GLY A 127 0.79 6.66 -0.94
C GLY A 127 0.30 6.89 -2.37
N GLY A 128 0.63 5.98 -3.28
CA GLY A 128 0.18 6.06 -4.67
C GLY A 128 -1.33 5.90 -4.83
N THR A 129 -1.97 4.98 -4.10
CA THR A 129 -3.43 4.77 -4.18
C THR A 129 -4.22 5.90 -3.51
N THR A 130 -3.70 6.48 -2.43
CA THR A 130 -4.29 7.67 -1.80
C THR A 130 -4.21 8.90 -2.70
N LEU A 131 -3.05 9.15 -3.32
CA LEU A 131 -2.90 10.21 -4.33
C LEU A 131 -3.84 10.01 -5.53
N MET A 132 -3.98 8.77 -6.01
CA MET A 132 -4.93 8.43 -7.08
C MET A 132 -6.38 8.70 -6.65
N TRP A 133 -6.74 8.42 -5.39
CA TRP A 133 -8.07 8.69 -4.85
C TRP A 133 -8.35 10.21 -4.74
N GLU A 134 -7.40 10.98 -4.21
CA GLU A 134 -7.55 12.43 -4.08
C GLU A 134 -7.67 13.13 -5.42
N ALA A 135 -6.90 12.71 -6.43
CA ALA A 135 -7.00 13.21 -7.80
C ALA A 135 -8.37 12.97 -8.46
N THR A 136 -9.24 12.16 -7.85
CA THR A 136 -10.59 11.87 -8.35
C THR A 136 -11.71 12.53 -7.56
N LYS A 137 -11.41 13.17 -6.43
CA LYS A 137 -12.40 14.00 -5.74
C LYS A 137 -12.67 15.25 -6.59
N PRO A 138 -13.93 15.69 -6.75
CA PRO A 138 -14.20 16.99 -7.34
C PRO A 138 -13.42 18.02 -6.53
N GLN A 139 -12.58 18.81 -7.20
CA GLN A 139 -12.06 20.03 -6.61
C GLN A 139 -13.29 20.80 -6.14
N ALA A 140 -13.40 21.08 -4.84
CA ALA A 140 -14.41 21.99 -4.35
C ALA A 140 -14.18 23.28 -5.15
N ALA A 141 -15.03 23.51 -6.15
CA ALA A 141 -15.06 24.76 -6.86
C ALA A 141 -15.16 25.84 -5.78
N ASN A 142 -14.42 26.93 -5.96
CA ASN A 142 -14.52 28.12 -5.15
C ASN A 142 -16.01 28.50 -4.99
N VAL A 143 -16.66 28.10 -3.89
CA VAL A 143 -18.04 28.52 -3.54
C VAL A 143 -17.97 29.86 -2.79
N ILE A 144 -17.07 30.76 -3.19
CA ILE A 144 -16.89 32.06 -2.50
C ILE A 144 -17.06 33.27 -3.42
N ASP A 145 -17.01 33.15 -4.76
CA ASP A 145 -16.97 34.36 -5.60
C ASP A 145 -18.23 34.70 -6.41
N ASP A 146 -19.26 33.84 -6.46
CA ASP A 146 -20.41 34.09 -7.38
C ASP A 146 -21.75 34.47 -6.70
N GLU A 147 -21.83 34.54 -5.36
CA GLU A 147 -23.10 34.86 -4.64
C GLU A 147 -23.10 36.21 -3.89
N LEU A 148 -22.11 37.10 -4.09
CA LEU A 148 -22.00 38.35 -3.32
C LEU A 148 -22.46 39.63 -4.05
N TRP A 149 -23.04 39.56 -5.25
CA TRP A 149 -23.37 40.77 -6.06
C TRP A 149 -24.68 40.70 -6.87
N ASP A 150 -25.73 40.05 -6.36
CA ASP A 150 -27.08 40.20 -6.92
C ASP A 150 -28.04 40.71 -5.84
N ASP A 151 -27.76 41.90 -5.31
CA ASP A 151 -28.74 42.71 -4.57
C ASP A 151 -29.13 43.94 -5.41
N ASP A 152 -30.44 44.07 -5.58
CA ASP A 152 -31.22 45.27 -5.88
C ASP A 152 -31.22 45.83 -7.32
N ASP A 153 -32.20 45.37 -8.12
CA ASP A 153 -33.02 46.26 -8.97
C ASP A 153 -34.34 45.56 -9.38
N GLU A 154 -35.35 45.60 -8.51
CA GLU A 154 -36.74 45.31 -8.87
C GLU A 154 -37.30 46.40 -9.82
N PRO A 155 -37.85 46.08 -11.00
CA PRO A 155 -38.72 47.00 -11.71
C PRO A 155 -40.16 46.85 -11.19
N SER A 156 -40.65 47.91 -10.54
CA SER A 156 -42.02 48.09 -10.05
C SER A 156 -43.12 47.74 -11.08
N PRO A 157 -44.28 47.21 -10.65
CA PRO A 157 -45.34 46.74 -11.55
C PRO A 157 -46.04 47.88 -12.28
N GLN A 158 -46.19 47.75 -13.60
CA GLN A 158 -47.00 48.69 -14.39
C GLN A 158 -48.50 48.39 -14.26
N PRO A 159 -49.36 49.40 -14.08
CA PRO A 159 -50.81 49.21 -14.01
C PRO A 159 -51.37 49.00 -15.42
N THR A 160 -52.19 47.97 -15.55
CA THR A 160 -53.02 47.65 -16.72
C THR A 160 -54.11 48.71 -16.91
N HIS A 161 -54.20 49.26 -18.13
CA HIS A 161 -55.44 49.83 -18.68
C HIS A 161 -55.50 49.66 -20.19
#